data_AF-A0A9D2ISE3-F1
#
_entry.id   AF-A0A9D2ISE3-F1
#
_cell.length_a   1.000
_cell.length_b   1.000
_cell.length_c   1.000
_cell.angle_alpha   90.00
_cell.angle_beta   90.00
_cell.angle_gamma   90.00
#
_symmetry.space_group_name_H-M   'P 1'
#
loop_
_entity.id
_entity.type
_entity.pdbx_description
1 polymer ?
#
loop_
_entity_poly.entity_id
_entity_poly.type
_entity_poly.pdbx_seq_one_letter_code
_entity_poly.pdbx_strand_id
1 'polypeptide(L)'
;MKKVPLKWKLTILYAAFMILMTGIMLSILFSLSSSEILSSVETDLENDVFGAFEDIQWDGKRLKIDRDFYEVEKGIYLSAYNSGESLIGGRIPYEFTLNVPLGEGLRRLTQEGISWYIWDTSSNIEGYGKVYVRGITSITEAESSLRVTLRLSVILFPLLVVLAASLGYFFVSRTLRPVSRITSTARAIYEEEDLSKRIGLTGEKNELYKLAETFDLMLEKVEKSFEKEKQFTSDASHELRTPVAVILSQCEYLLEDTQLSQETRSAVEVIQRKAGNMAKIISQLLFLSRADQNRQVIHKEYLELSLLTEMAAEEQQEIAKTKGIRIETDIQEGVQGYVDETLFIRIWMNLIGNGISYGKENGWLKISMKEKEGILFGSVEDNGIGITKEQLPHIWERFYQADASRSQRDGAGLGLPMVKWIVQIHGGEIKAESEYGQGSRFAFTIPIRETPSQNREKGRI
;
A
#
# COMPACT_ATOMS: atom_id res chain seq x y z
N MET A 1 3.12 15.42 -6.44
CA MET A 1 2.49 14.71 -7.58
C MET A 1 1.90 13.41 -7.07
N LYS A 2 0.57 13.22 -7.12
CA LYS A 2 -0.08 11.97 -6.65
C LYS A 2 0.42 10.80 -7.51
N LYS A 3 1.07 9.80 -6.89
CA LYS A 3 1.54 8.61 -7.61
C LYS A 3 0.33 7.85 -8.16
N VAL A 4 0.29 7.68 -9.48
CA VAL A 4 -0.76 6.93 -10.18
C VAL A 4 -0.81 5.50 -9.63
N PRO A 5 -1.98 4.96 -9.23
CA PRO A 5 -2.12 3.61 -8.70
C PRO A 5 -1.59 2.56 -9.69
N LEU A 6 -1.03 1.45 -9.18
CA LEU A 6 -0.50 0.37 -10.02
C LEU A 6 -1.54 -0.15 -11.03
N LYS A 7 -2.81 -0.22 -10.62
CA LYS A 7 -3.95 -0.60 -11.49
C LYS A 7 -4.03 0.27 -12.74
N TRP A 8 -3.90 1.59 -12.59
CA TRP A 8 -3.97 2.55 -13.70
C TRP A 8 -2.76 2.44 -14.61
N LYS A 9 -1.56 2.25 -14.05
CA LYS A 9 -0.34 2.05 -14.85
C LYS A 9 -0.44 0.82 -15.76
N LEU A 10 -0.88 -0.32 -15.20
CA LEU A 10 -1.04 -1.55 -15.97
C LEU A 10 -2.16 -1.43 -17.03
N THR A 11 -3.28 -0.81 -16.66
CA THR A 11 -4.41 -0.60 -17.59
C THR A 11 -4.01 0.29 -18.76
N ILE A 12 -3.28 1.38 -18.50
CA ILE A 12 -2.76 2.28 -19.54
C ILE A 12 -1.78 1.55 -20.46
N LEU A 13 -0.86 0.76 -19.90
CA LEU A 13 0.09 -0.02 -20.70
C LEU A 13 -0.62 -1.02 -21.61
N TYR A 14 -1.60 -1.75 -21.07
CA TYR A 14 -2.39 -2.70 -21.85
C TYR A 14 -3.23 -1.99 -22.93
N ALA A 15 -3.88 -0.89 -22.58
CA ALA A 15 -4.64 -0.09 -23.53
C ALA A 15 -3.75 0.46 -24.66
N ALA A 16 -2.54 0.95 -24.34
CA ALA A 16 -1.58 1.44 -25.34
C ALA A 16 -1.15 0.32 -26.29
N PHE A 17 -0.87 -0.88 -25.76
CA PHE A 17 -0.55 -2.05 -26.58
C PHE A 17 -1.72 -2.46 -27.48
N MET A 18 -2.94 -2.47 -26.95
CA MET A 18 -4.14 -2.81 -27.72
C MET A 18 -4.46 -1.77 -28.81
N ILE A 19 -4.27 -0.48 -28.53
CA ILE A 19 -4.38 0.60 -29.52
C ILE A 19 -3.39 0.38 -30.65
N LEU A 20 -2.12 0.11 -30.33
CA LEU A 20 -1.08 -0.17 -31.31
C LEU A 20 -1.45 -1.38 -32.17
N MET A 21 -1.81 -2.50 -31.54
CA MET A 21 -2.13 -3.75 -32.25
C MET A 21 -3.35 -3.59 -33.16
N THR A 22 -4.42 -2.96 -32.66
CA THR A 22 -5.65 -2.73 -33.43
C THR A 22 -5.40 -1.76 -34.58
N GLY A 23 -4.57 -0.74 -34.37
CA GLY A 23 -4.17 0.21 -35.41
C GLY A 23 -3.38 -0.46 -36.52
N ILE A 24 -2.40 -1.31 -36.18
CA ILE A 24 -1.65 -2.10 -37.16
C ILE A 24 -2.58 -3.04 -37.93
N MET A 25 -3.46 -3.77 -37.24
CA MET A 25 -4.39 -4.70 -37.88
C MET A 25 -5.32 -4.00 -38.89
N LEU A 26 -5.91 -2.86 -38.52
CA LEU A 26 -6.76 -2.08 -39.42
C LEU A 26 -5.96 -1.48 -40.58
N SER A 27 -4.72 -1.03 -40.33
CA SER A 27 -3.84 -0.52 -41.39
C SER A 27 -3.48 -1.60 -42.40
N ILE A 28 -3.25 -2.84 -41.95
CA ILE A 28 -2.99 -3.99 -42.83
C ILE A 28 -4.25 -4.33 -43.63
N LEU A 29 -5.41 -4.42 -42.98
CA LEU A 29 -6.68 -4.69 -43.66
C LEU A 29 -7.00 -3.63 -44.71
N PHE A 30 -6.75 -2.35 -44.40
CA PHE A 30 -6.90 -1.26 -45.34
C PHE A 30 -5.92 -1.37 -46.52
N SER A 31 -4.65 -1.66 -46.25
CA SER A 31 -3.63 -1.86 -47.28
C SER A 31 -4.00 -2.99 -48.25
N LEU A 32 -4.41 -4.15 -47.71
CA LEU A 32 -4.86 -5.29 -48.52
C LEU A 32 -6.11 -4.95 -49.33
N SER A 33 -7.12 -4.32 -48.72
CA SER A 33 -8.34 -3.92 -49.42
C SER A 33 -8.09 -2.90 -50.53
N SER A 34 -7.18 -1.94 -50.30
CA SER A 34 -6.81 -0.94 -51.30
C SER A 34 -5.98 -1.54 -52.44
N SER A 35 -5.05 -2.43 -52.11
CA SER A 35 -4.22 -3.13 -53.09
C SER A 35 -5.04 -4.05 -53.99
N GLU A 36 -6.08 -4.70 -53.46
CA GLU A 36 -6.92 -5.61 -54.25
C GLU A 36 -7.85 -4.83 -55.20
N ILE A 37 -8.63 -3.89 -54.67
CA ILE A 37 -9.78 -3.33 -55.39
C ILE A 37 -9.35 -2.38 -56.52
N LEU A 38 -8.43 -1.44 -56.26
CA LEU A 38 -8.04 -0.44 -57.26
C LEU A 38 -6.96 -0.95 -58.21
N SER A 39 -6.00 -1.73 -57.70
CA SER A 39 -4.94 -2.30 -58.54
C SER A 39 -5.50 -3.34 -59.50
N SER A 40 -6.48 -4.16 -59.09
CA SER A 40 -7.11 -5.13 -59.99
C SER A 40 -7.80 -4.44 -61.18
N VAL A 41 -8.48 -3.31 -60.94
CA VAL A 41 -9.13 -2.57 -62.03
C VAL A 41 -8.11 -1.95 -62.98
N GLU A 42 -6.99 -1.44 -62.47
CA GLU A 42 -5.88 -0.93 -63.29
C GLU A 42 -5.23 -2.04 -64.13
N THR A 43 -4.90 -3.18 -63.52
CA THR A 43 -4.30 -4.32 -64.21
C THR A 43 -5.23 -4.94 -65.25
N ASP A 44 -6.52 -5.08 -64.94
CA ASP A 44 -7.51 -5.56 -65.91
C ASP A 44 -7.64 -4.59 -67.09
N LEU A 45 -7.70 -3.28 -66.82
CA LEU A 45 -7.74 -2.26 -67.86
C LEU A 45 -6.50 -2.28 -68.75
N GLU A 46 -5.31 -2.38 -68.15
CA GLU A 46 -4.04 -2.47 -68.87
C GLU A 46 -4.01 -3.70 -69.77
N ASN A 47 -4.33 -4.88 -69.23
CA ASN A 47 -4.33 -6.14 -69.98
C ASN A 47 -5.30 -6.12 -71.16
N ASP A 48 -6.53 -5.64 -70.97
CA ASP A 48 -7.54 -5.59 -72.03
C ASP A 48 -7.12 -4.60 -73.12
N VAL A 49 -6.53 -3.46 -72.75
CA VAL A 49 -6.06 -2.47 -73.72
C VAL A 49 -4.86 -2.97 -74.53
N PHE A 50 -3.92 -3.70 -73.90
CA PHE A 50 -2.80 -4.31 -74.62
C PHE A 50 -3.25 -5.49 -75.49
N GLY A 51 -4.14 -6.35 -74.99
CA GLY A 51 -4.67 -7.50 -75.73
C GLY A 51 -5.48 -7.09 -76.95
N ALA A 52 -6.18 -5.96 -76.89
CA ALA A 52 -7.03 -5.46 -77.97
C ALA A 52 -6.29 -5.18 -79.30
N PHE A 53 -4.95 -5.07 -79.31
CA PHE A 53 -4.21 -4.99 -80.58
C PHE A 53 -4.22 -6.28 -81.37
N GLU A 54 -4.38 -7.44 -80.75
CA GLU A 54 -4.48 -8.73 -81.45
C GLU A 54 -5.74 -8.81 -82.34
N ASP A 55 -6.78 -8.09 -81.93
CA ASP A 55 -8.07 -7.99 -82.62
C ASP A 55 -8.06 -6.98 -83.77
N ILE A 56 -6.99 -6.20 -83.94
CA ILE A 56 -6.87 -5.17 -84.98
C ILE A 56 -5.85 -5.63 -86.03
N GLN A 57 -6.34 -5.95 -87.23
CA GLN A 57 -5.51 -6.46 -88.32
C GLN A 57 -5.66 -5.61 -89.59
N TRP A 58 -4.60 -5.52 -90.38
CA TRP A 58 -4.60 -4.86 -91.68
C TRP A 58 -4.69 -5.89 -92.82
N ASP A 59 -5.75 -5.83 -93.63
CA ASP A 59 -5.98 -6.78 -94.74
C ASP A 59 -5.41 -6.31 -96.10
N GLY A 60 -4.68 -5.19 -96.11
CA GLY A 60 -4.15 -4.56 -97.32
C GLY A 60 -5.08 -3.54 -97.99
N LYS A 61 -6.36 -3.46 -97.57
CA LYS A 61 -7.34 -2.48 -98.09
C LYS A 61 -8.04 -1.68 -97.00
N ARG A 62 -8.33 -2.30 -95.85
CA ARG A 62 -8.97 -1.65 -94.70
C ARG A 62 -8.49 -2.27 -93.39
N LEU A 63 -8.60 -1.50 -92.32
CA LEU A 63 -8.39 -2.02 -90.98
C LEU A 63 -9.60 -2.90 -90.60
N LYS A 64 -9.34 -4.17 -90.32
CA LYS A 64 -10.34 -5.13 -89.85
C LYS A 64 -10.19 -5.25 -88.34
N ILE A 65 -11.26 -4.91 -87.62
CA ILE A 65 -11.37 -5.04 -86.17
C ILE A 65 -12.27 -6.25 -85.91
N ASP A 66 -11.82 -7.22 -85.12
CA ASP A 66 -12.62 -8.38 -84.75
C ASP A 66 -13.84 -7.97 -83.90
N ARG A 67 -14.84 -8.85 -83.80
CA ARG A 67 -16.05 -8.61 -83.01
C ARG A 67 -15.73 -8.53 -81.52
N ASP A 68 -14.72 -9.27 -81.06
CA ASP A 68 -14.30 -9.37 -79.66
C ASP A 68 -13.89 -7.99 -79.12
N PHE A 69 -13.28 -7.13 -79.96
CA PHE A 69 -12.95 -5.73 -79.62
C PHE A 69 -14.16 -4.87 -79.21
N TYR A 70 -15.38 -5.24 -79.63
CA TYR A 70 -16.61 -4.51 -79.31
C TYR A 70 -17.34 -5.07 -78.08
N GLU A 71 -16.87 -6.17 -77.51
CA GLU A 71 -17.42 -6.73 -76.28
C GLU A 71 -16.97 -5.91 -75.07
N VAL A 72 -17.86 -5.77 -74.10
CA VAL A 72 -17.59 -5.03 -72.86
C VAL A 72 -17.39 -6.06 -71.76
N GLU A 73 -16.14 -6.42 -71.51
CA GLU A 73 -15.78 -7.32 -70.42
C GLU A 73 -15.43 -6.50 -69.16
N LYS A 74 -15.89 -6.95 -67.99
CA LYS A 74 -15.63 -6.31 -66.68
C LYS A 74 -15.90 -4.78 -66.63
N GLY A 75 -16.77 -4.27 -67.49
CA GLY A 75 -17.09 -2.84 -67.59
C GLY A 75 -16.03 -1.99 -68.29
N ILE A 76 -15.08 -2.61 -69.00
CA ILE A 76 -14.03 -1.95 -69.79
C ILE A 76 -14.54 -1.74 -71.21
N TYR A 77 -14.48 -0.50 -71.68
CA TYR A 77 -14.89 -0.09 -73.02
C TYR A 77 -13.66 0.25 -73.84
N LEU A 78 -13.49 -0.46 -74.96
CA LEU A 78 -12.34 -0.29 -75.86
C LEU A 78 -12.70 0.58 -77.06
N SER A 79 -11.81 1.51 -77.41
CA SER A 79 -11.95 2.41 -78.55
C SER A 79 -10.61 2.60 -79.26
N ALA A 80 -10.60 2.45 -80.59
CA ALA A 80 -9.41 2.56 -81.43
C ALA A 80 -9.42 3.86 -82.24
N TYR A 81 -8.28 4.54 -82.30
CA TYR A 81 -8.11 5.83 -82.97
C TYR A 81 -6.93 5.80 -83.94
N ASN A 82 -7.02 6.58 -85.02
CA ASN A 82 -5.91 6.75 -85.96
C ASN A 82 -4.90 7.80 -85.48
N SER A 83 -3.84 8.01 -86.25
CA SER A 83 -2.82 9.02 -85.98
C SER A 83 -3.32 10.47 -85.95
N GLY A 84 -4.51 10.74 -86.50
CA GLY A 84 -5.20 12.03 -86.46
C GLY A 84 -6.28 12.12 -85.38
N GLU A 85 -6.25 11.24 -84.36
CA GLU A 85 -7.20 11.15 -83.24
C GLU A 85 -8.67 10.92 -83.65
N SER A 86 -8.91 10.45 -84.88
CA SER A 86 -10.25 10.09 -85.34
C SER A 86 -10.58 8.65 -84.93
N LEU A 87 -11.77 8.44 -84.38
CA LEU A 87 -12.27 7.12 -83.97
C LEU A 87 -12.41 6.21 -85.19
N ILE A 88 -11.71 5.06 -85.17
CA ILE A 88 -11.76 4.03 -86.22
C ILE A 88 -12.81 2.96 -85.87
N GLY A 89 -12.94 2.61 -84.59
CA GLY A 89 -13.88 1.59 -84.11
C GLY A 89 -13.87 1.45 -82.59
N GLY A 90 -14.84 0.71 -82.05
CA GLY A 90 -15.01 0.47 -80.62
C GLY A 90 -16.24 1.13 -80.00
N ARG A 91 -16.29 1.15 -78.67
CA ARG A 91 -17.38 1.69 -77.87
C ARG A 91 -16.83 2.66 -76.82
N ILE A 92 -17.57 3.73 -76.59
CA ILE A 92 -17.33 4.69 -75.52
C ILE A 92 -18.54 4.58 -74.57
N PRO A 93 -18.35 4.56 -73.24
CA PRO A 93 -19.47 4.56 -72.31
C PRO A 93 -20.38 5.76 -72.56
N TYR A 94 -21.70 5.56 -72.56
CA TYR A 94 -22.66 6.66 -72.83
C TYR A 94 -22.53 7.83 -71.84
N GLU A 95 -22.17 7.52 -70.59
CA GLU A 95 -21.99 8.47 -69.49
C GLU A 95 -20.65 9.24 -69.60
N PHE A 96 -19.74 8.81 -70.49
CA PHE A 96 -18.46 9.45 -70.71
C PHE A 96 -18.58 10.50 -71.82
N THR A 97 -18.76 11.76 -71.44
CA THR A 97 -19.02 12.87 -72.39
C THR A 97 -17.85 13.84 -72.56
N LEU A 98 -16.75 13.63 -71.82
CA LEU A 98 -15.52 14.41 -71.96
C LEU A 98 -14.75 14.04 -73.23
N ASN A 99 -14.38 15.06 -74.02
CA ASN A 99 -13.42 14.88 -75.08
C ASN A 99 -12.00 14.99 -74.51
N VAL A 100 -11.39 13.85 -74.18
CA VAL A 100 -10.06 13.76 -73.57
C VAL A 100 -9.03 13.46 -74.67
N PRO A 101 -7.99 14.31 -74.85
CA PRO A 101 -6.95 14.06 -75.85
C PRO A 101 -6.22 12.74 -75.59
N LEU A 102 -5.73 12.07 -76.63
CA LEU A 102 -4.97 10.82 -76.49
C LEU A 102 -3.68 11.10 -75.69
N GLY A 103 -3.33 10.21 -74.76
CA GLY A 103 -2.11 10.34 -73.96
C GLY A 103 -1.69 9.01 -73.36
N GLU A 104 -0.39 8.68 -73.47
CA GLU A 104 0.13 7.37 -73.03
C GLU A 104 0.00 7.16 -71.51
N GLY A 105 -0.45 5.95 -71.14
CA GLY A 105 -0.55 5.48 -69.75
C GLY A 105 -1.89 5.72 -69.08
N LEU A 106 -1.98 5.37 -67.79
CA LEU A 106 -3.17 5.52 -66.98
C LEU A 106 -3.46 6.99 -66.65
N ARG A 107 -4.72 7.39 -66.81
CA ARG A 107 -5.25 8.68 -66.37
C ARG A 107 -6.55 8.47 -65.61
N ARG A 108 -6.70 9.21 -64.51
CA ARG A 108 -7.92 9.25 -63.70
C ARG A 108 -8.65 10.56 -63.94
N LEU A 109 -9.94 10.48 -64.23
CA LEU A 109 -10.82 11.65 -64.38
C LEU A 109 -12.09 11.45 -63.57
N THR A 110 -12.71 12.54 -63.14
CA THR A 110 -14.01 12.51 -62.47
C THR A 110 -14.94 13.45 -63.19
N GLN A 111 -16.10 12.95 -63.61
CA GLN A 111 -17.12 13.68 -64.33
C GLN A 111 -18.51 13.37 -63.77
N GLU A 112 -19.29 14.41 -63.46
CA GLU A 112 -20.69 14.28 -63.00
C GLU A 112 -20.88 13.29 -61.82
N GLY A 113 -19.85 13.14 -60.99
CA GLY A 113 -19.84 12.22 -59.85
C GLY A 113 -19.38 10.79 -60.14
N ILE A 114 -19.04 10.49 -61.40
CA ILE A 114 -18.48 9.21 -61.85
C ILE A 114 -16.97 9.38 -62.04
N SER A 115 -16.19 8.54 -61.36
CA SER A 115 -14.75 8.47 -61.52
C SER A 115 -14.40 7.41 -62.58
N TRP A 116 -13.55 7.76 -63.52
CA TRP A 116 -13.13 6.95 -64.66
C TRP A 116 -11.62 6.72 -64.64
N TYR A 117 -11.21 5.51 -64.99
CA TYR A 117 -9.85 5.21 -65.45
C TYR A 117 -9.83 5.11 -66.96
N ILE A 118 -8.85 5.78 -67.54
CA ILE A 118 -8.59 5.81 -68.97
C ILE A 118 -7.15 5.36 -69.16
N TRP A 119 -6.94 4.33 -69.96
CA TRP A 119 -5.61 3.90 -70.36
C TRP A 119 -5.51 4.01 -71.86
N ASP A 120 -4.56 4.82 -72.34
CA ASP A 120 -4.24 4.83 -73.77
C ASP A 120 -2.84 4.28 -73.99
N THR A 121 -2.74 3.50 -75.05
CA THR A 121 -1.46 2.99 -75.57
C THR A 121 -1.50 3.03 -77.08
N SER A 122 -0.34 2.85 -77.70
CA SER A 122 -0.24 2.84 -79.15
C SER A 122 0.68 1.75 -79.64
N SER A 123 0.33 1.20 -80.79
CA SER A 123 1.15 0.23 -81.50
C SER A 123 1.19 0.58 -82.99
N ASN A 124 2.31 0.23 -83.63
CA ASN A 124 2.44 0.43 -85.06
C ASN A 124 1.97 -0.82 -85.79
N ILE A 125 0.87 -0.72 -86.53
CA ILE A 125 0.33 -1.84 -87.31
C ILE A 125 0.99 -1.83 -88.69
N GLU A 126 1.62 -2.96 -89.03
CA GLU A 126 2.35 -3.12 -90.28
C GLU A 126 1.42 -2.86 -91.49
N GLY A 127 1.79 -1.90 -92.33
CA GLY A 127 1.02 -1.51 -93.52
C GLY A 127 -0.08 -0.45 -93.31
N TYR A 128 -0.44 -0.09 -92.08
CA TYR A 128 -1.41 0.97 -91.78
C TYR A 128 -0.79 2.19 -91.10
N GLY A 129 0.11 1.97 -90.14
CA GLY A 129 0.72 3.01 -89.31
C GLY A 129 0.28 2.95 -87.85
N LYS A 130 0.52 4.04 -87.12
CA LYS A 130 0.28 4.12 -85.67
C LYS A 130 -1.22 4.10 -85.35
N VAL A 131 -1.65 3.14 -84.53
CA VAL A 131 -3.00 3.02 -83.98
C VAL A 131 -2.94 3.20 -82.47
N TYR A 132 -3.89 3.95 -81.94
CA TYR A 132 -4.08 4.11 -80.51
C TYR A 132 -5.27 3.26 -80.06
N VAL A 133 -5.13 2.56 -78.95
CA VAL A 133 -6.23 1.90 -78.26
C VAL A 133 -6.41 2.58 -76.91
N ARG A 134 -7.66 2.92 -76.61
CA ARG A 134 -8.11 3.52 -75.35
C ARG A 134 -9.09 2.58 -74.68
N GLY A 135 -8.79 2.21 -73.44
CA GLY A 135 -9.73 1.57 -72.53
C GLY A 135 -10.31 2.59 -71.57
N ILE A 136 -11.61 2.49 -71.29
CA ILE A 136 -12.31 3.33 -70.32
C ILE A 136 -13.12 2.43 -69.38
N THR A 137 -12.94 2.59 -68.07
CA THR A 137 -13.73 1.86 -67.05
C THR A 137 -14.10 2.75 -65.86
N SER A 138 -15.25 2.49 -65.24
CA SER A 138 -15.73 3.24 -64.07
C SER A 138 -15.13 2.66 -62.79
N ILE A 139 -14.45 3.49 -62.00
CA ILE A 139 -13.93 3.13 -60.67
C ILE A 139 -14.84 3.58 -59.53
N THR A 140 -16.03 4.10 -59.85
CA THR A 140 -16.93 4.69 -58.86
C THR A 140 -17.39 3.67 -57.82
N GLU A 141 -17.71 2.44 -58.25
CA GLU A 141 -18.07 1.35 -57.35
C GLU A 141 -16.89 0.92 -56.48
N ALA A 142 -15.69 0.82 -57.07
CA ALA A 142 -14.44 0.53 -56.36
C ALA A 142 -14.12 1.58 -55.29
N GLU A 143 -14.23 2.87 -55.62
CA GLU A 143 -14.04 3.99 -54.67
C GLU A 143 -15.10 4.00 -53.58
N SER A 144 -16.36 3.71 -53.92
CA SER A 144 -17.45 3.65 -52.95
C SER A 144 -17.24 2.53 -51.92
N SER A 145 -16.79 1.36 -52.39
CA SER A 145 -16.45 0.20 -51.56
C SER A 145 -15.30 0.52 -50.61
N LEU A 146 -14.24 1.17 -51.11
CA LEU A 146 -13.12 1.62 -50.28
C LEU A 146 -13.57 2.64 -49.20
N ARG A 147 -14.47 3.56 -49.55
CA ARG A 147 -15.03 4.56 -48.62
C ARG A 147 -15.89 3.91 -47.53
N VAL A 148 -16.69 2.89 -47.86
CA VAL A 148 -17.46 2.11 -46.88
C VAL A 148 -16.51 1.39 -45.91
N THR A 149 -15.47 0.73 -46.41
CA THR A 149 -14.45 0.08 -45.58
C THR A 149 -13.76 1.07 -44.64
N LEU A 150 -13.37 2.25 -45.14
CA LEU A 150 -12.78 3.32 -44.32
C LEU A 150 -13.73 3.79 -43.21
N ARG A 151 -15.00 4.03 -43.53
CA ARG A 151 -16.00 4.48 -42.56
C ARG A 151 -16.22 3.44 -41.47
N LEU A 152 -16.30 2.16 -41.84
CA LEU A 152 -16.40 1.06 -40.87
C LEU A 152 -15.16 0.99 -39.98
N SER A 153 -13.95 1.11 -40.54
CA SER A 153 -12.69 1.11 -39.77
C SER A 153 -12.62 2.26 -38.75
N VAL A 154 -13.03 3.48 -39.13
CA VAL A 154 -13.04 4.65 -38.22
C VAL A 154 -14.05 4.49 -37.08
N ILE A 155 -15.14 3.76 -37.28
CA ILE A 155 -16.15 3.48 -36.24
C ILE A 155 -15.70 2.30 -35.35
N LEU A 156 -15.18 1.23 -35.96
CA LEU A 156 -14.79 0.02 -35.24
C LEU A 156 -13.53 0.23 -34.38
N PHE A 157 -12.58 1.05 -34.83
CA PHE A 157 -11.36 1.33 -34.08
C PHE A 157 -11.61 1.84 -32.65
N PRO A 158 -12.32 2.97 -32.43
CA PRO A 158 -12.57 3.47 -31.08
C PRO A 158 -13.42 2.49 -30.26
N LEU A 159 -14.36 1.78 -30.88
CA LEU A 159 -15.17 0.76 -30.20
C LEU A 159 -14.31 -0.37 -29.63
N LEU A 160 -13.38 -0.90 -30.44
CA LEU A 160 -12.45 -1.95 -30.01
C LEU A 160 -11.49 -1.47 -28.94
N VAL A 161 -11.01 -0.23 -29.04
CA VAL A 161 -10.14 0.38 -28.01
C VAL A 161 -10.86 0.50 -26.67
N VAL A 162 -12.10 1.00 -26.67
CA VAL A 162 -12.92 1.12 -25.45
C VAL A 162 -13.21 -0.25 -24.84
N LEU A 163 -13.58 -1.23 -25.68
CA LEU A 163 -13.83 -2.60 -25.24
C LEU A 163 -12.58 -3.23 -24.60
N ALA A 164 -11.43 -3.09 -25.26
CA ALA A 164 -10.16 -3.59 -24.77
C ALA A 164 -9.72 -2.92 -23.46
N ALA A 165 -9.90 -1.60 -23.34
CA ALA A 165 -9.60 -0.87 -22.11
C ALA A 165 -10.51 -1.29 -20.95
N SER A 166 -11.82 -1.49 -21.22
CA SER A 166 -12.79 -1.98 -20.24
C SER A 166 -12.45 -3.38 -19.73
N LEU A 167 -12.19 -4.32 -20.65
CA LEU A 167 -11.76 -5.68 -20.30
C LEU A 167 -10.44 -5.68 -19.53
N GLY A 168 -9.44 -4.94 -20.01
CA GLY A 168 -8.14 -4.81 -19.34
C GLY A 168 -8.28 -4.27 -17.92
N TYR A 169 -9.07 -3.21 -17.72
CA TYR A 169 -9.35 -2.68 -16.40
C TYR A 169 -10.03 -3.72 -15.50
N PHE A 170 -11.04 -4.44 -16.01
CA PHE A 170 -11.74 -5.48 -15.26
C PHE A 170 -10.79 -6.59 -14.80
N PHE A 171 -9.97 -7.15 -15.69
CA PHE A 171 -8.99 -8.19 -15.37
C PHE A 171 -7.94 -7.71 -14.37
N VAL A 172 -7.30 -6.56 -14.61
CA VAL A 172 -6.29 -5.99 -13.71
C VAL A 172 -6.89 -5.71 -12.33
N SER A 173 -8.10 -5.18 -12.28
CA SER A 173 -8.78 -4.89 -11.02
C SER A 173 -9.06 -6.16 -10.21
N ARG A 174 -9.44 -7.26 -10.87
CA ARG A 174 -9.71 -8.55 -10.22
C ARG A 174 -8.43 -9.21 -9.71
N THR A 175 -7.37 -9.24 -10.53
CA THR A 175 -6.09 -9.88 -10.19
C THR A 175 -5.35 -9.13 -9.08
N LEU A 176 -5.46 -7.81 -8.99
CA LEU A 176 -4.77 -7.01 -7.96
C LEU A 176 -5.59 -6.78 -6.68
N ARG A 177 -6.83 -7.28 -6.59
CA ARG A 177 -7.64 -7.21 -5.34
C ARG A 177 -6.96 -7.91 -4.15
N PRO A 178 -6.42 -9.15 -4.29
CA PRO A 178 -5.74 -9.84 -3.18
C PRO A 178 -4.56 -9.05 -2.59
N VAL A 179 -3.73 -8.43 -3.44
CA VAL A 179 -2.61 -7.60 -2.99
C VAL A 179 -3.09 -6.45 -2.11
N SER A 180 -4.19 -5.80 -2.50
CA SER A 180 -4.78 -4.73 -1.69
C SER A 180 -5.26 -5.22 -0.32
N ARG A 181 -5.81 -6.46 -0.23
CA ARG A 181 -6.22 -7.06 1.04
C ARG A 181 -5.01 -7.37 1.92
N ILE A 182 -3.96 -7.97 1.37
CA ILE A 182 -2.71 -8.24 2.10
C ILE A 182 -2.17 -6.95 2.71
N THR A 183 -2.06 -5.88 1.92
CA THR A 183 -1.56 -4.58 2.40
C THR A 183 -2.45 -3.97 3.47
N SER A 184 -3.78 -4.02 3.32
CA SER A 184 -4.69 -3.47 4.32
C SER A 184 -4.66 -4.27 5.63
N THR A 185 -4.59 -5.60 5.56
CA THR A 185 -4.50 -6.45 6.75
C THR A 185 -3.17 -6.22 7.47
N ALA A 186 -2.06 -6.17 6.75
CA ALA A 186 -0.75 -5.86 7.35
C ALA A 186 -0.72 -4.48 8.02
N ARG A 187 -1.35 -3.46 7.41
CA ARG A 187 -1.49 -2.14 8.01
C ARG A 187 -2.37 -2.17 9.27
N ALA A 188 -3.50 -2.88 9.22
CA ALA A 188 -4.38 -3.02 10.37
C ALA A 188 -3.70 -3.73 11.55
N ILE A 189 -2.88 -4.76 11.27
CA ILE A 189 -2.06 -5.44 12.30
C ILE A 189 -1.08 -4.45 12.94
N TYR A 190 -0.43 -3.59 12.15
CA TYR A 190 0.50 -2.58 12.67
C TYR A 190 -0.20 -1.48 13.47
N GLU A 191 -1.31 -0.95 12.96
CA GLU A 191 -2.03 0.17 13.60
C GLU A 191 -2.77 -0.25 14.87
N GLU A 192 -3.27 -1.50 14.94
CA GLU A 192 -4.05 -2.00 16.08
C GLU A 192 -3.25 -2.93 17.01
N GLU A 193 -1.98 -3.21 16.70
CA GLU A 193 -1.11 -4.14 17.43
C GLU A 193 -1.71 -5.54 17.64
N ASP A 194 -2.62 -5.95 16.75
CA ASP A 194 -3.37 -7.22 16.84
C ASP A 194 -2.81 -8.27 15.87
N LEU A 195 -1.98 -9.16 16.41
CA LEU A 195 -1.37 -10.27 15.68
C LEU A 195 -2.34 -11.43 15.37
N SER A 196 -3.57 -11.42 15.90
CA SER A 196 -4.54 -12.49 15.67
C SER A 196 -5.23 -12.39 14.30
N LYS A 197 -5.15 -11.21 13.66
CA LYS A 197 -5.73 -10.98 12.34
C LYS A 197 -5.06 -11.85 11.28
N ARG A 198 -5.85 -12.25 10.30
CA ARG A 198 -5.41 -13.04 9.14
C ARG A 198 -5.87 -12.42 7.85
N ILE A 199 -5.11 -12.66 6.78
CA ILE A 199 -5.46 -12.21 5.44
C ILE A 199 -6.70 -12.96 4.95
N GLY A 200 -6.80 -14.27 5.24
CA GLY A 200 -8.03 -15.04 5.03
C GLY A 200 -8.51 -15.01 3.59
N LEU A 201 -7.59 -15.08 2.63
CA LEU A 201 -7.94 -15.05 1.21
C LEU A 201 -8.62 -16.37 0.81
N THR A 202 -9.88 -16.27 0.39
CA THR A 202 -10.66 -17.39 -0.16
C THR A 202 -10.61 -17.36 -1.69
N GLY A 203 -10.30 -18.48 -2.35
CA GLY A 203 -10.36 -18.55 -3.81
C GLY A 203 -9.45 -19.62 -4.42
N GLU A 204 -9.16 -19.43 -5.71
CA GLU A 204 -8.31 -20.32 -6.50
C GLU A 204 -6.85 -20.29 -6.01
N LYS A 205 -6.21 -21.45 -5.91
CA LYS A 205 -4.86 -21.65 -5.34
C LYS A 205 -3.73 -21.18 -6.26
N ASN A 206 -3.81 -19.94 -6.74
CA ASN A 206 -2.77 -19.29 -7.52
C ASN A 206 -1.62 -18.77 -6.63
N GLU A 207 -0.63 -18.13 -7.25
CA GLU A 207 0.55 -17.59 -6.59
C GLU A 207 0.20 -16.56 -5.52
N LEU A 208 -0.84 -15.75 -5.73
CA LEU A 208 -1.30 -14.76 -4.76
C LEU A 208 -1.96 -15.42 -3.54
N TYR A 209 -2.68 -16.53 -3.74
CA TYR A 209 -3.19 -17.34 -2.64
C TYR A 209 -2.05 -17.94 -1.81
N LYS A 210 -1.06 -18.58 -2.45
CA LYS A 210 0.11 -19.15 -1.77
C LYS A 210 0.89 -18.07 -1.00
N LEU A 211 1.03 -16.88 -1.55
CA LEU A 211 1.65 -15.75 -0.87
C LEU A 211 0.86 -15.38 0.40
N ALA A 212 -0.47 -15.26 0.30
CA ALA A 212 -1.31 -14.95 1.45
C ALA A 212 -1.25 -16.02 2.54
N GLU A 213 -1.31 -17.30 2.16
CA GLU A 213 -1.16 -18.44 3.06
C GLU A 213 0.21 -18.43 3.76
N THR A 214 1.28 -18.12 3.04
CA THR A 214 2.63 -18.01 3.62
C THR A 214 2.73 -16.86 4.63
N PHE A 215 2.08 -15.73 4.34
CA PHE A 215 1.97 -14.63 5.29
C PHE A 215 1.18 -15.03 6.54
N ASP A 216 0.04 -15.70 6.38
CA ASP A 216 -0.78 -16.18 7.50
C ASP A 216 0.01 -17.18 8.38
N LEU A 217 0.81 -18.07 7.79
CA LEU A 217 1.71 -18.98 8.51
C LEU A 217 2.84 -18.24 9.25
N MET A 218 3.41 -17.18 8.65
CA MET A 218 4.39 -16.34 9.35
C MET A 218 3.76 -15.61 10.54
N LEU A 219 2.55 -15.05 10.36
CA LEU A 219 1.80 -14.40 11.45
C LEU A 219 1.50 -15.38 12.58
N GLU A 220 1.05 -16.60 12.27
CA GLU A 220 0.81 -17.64 13.26
C GLU A 220 2.10 -18.00 14.03
N LYS A 221 3.25 -18.07 13.35
CA LYS A 221 4.52 -18.34 14.02
C LYS A 221 4.94 -17.21 14.95
N VAL A 222 4.75 -15.95 14.54
CA VAL A 222 5.06 -14.78 15.36
C VAL A 222 4.14 -14.73 16.58
N GLU A 223 2.84 -14.92 16.40
CA GLU A 223 1.85 -14.96 17.49
C GLU A 223 2.20 -16.04 18.51
N LYS A 224 2.44 -17.29 18.07
CA LYS A 224 2.85 -18.39 18.96
C LYS A 224 4.16 -18.12 19.69
N SER A 225 5.13 -17.47 19.05
CA SER A 225 6.38 -17.08 19.70
C SER A 225 6.14 -16.06 20.81
N PHE A 226 5.29 -15.08 20.56
CA PHE A 226 4.93 -14.05 21.53
C PHE A 226 4.14 -14.63 22.72
N GLU A 227 3.20 -15.54 22.46
CA GLU A 227 2.47 -16.27 23.51
C GLU A 227 3.41 -17.11 24.38
N LYS A 228 4.36 -17.83 23.76
CA LYS A 228 5.37 -18.60 24.49
C LYS A 228 6.27 -17.71 25.35
N GLU A 229 6.68 -16.55 24.85
CA GLU A 229 7.46 -15.58 25.62
C GLU A 229 6.69 -15.08 26.84
N LYS A 230 5.39 -14.75 26.67
CA LYS A 230 4.50 -14.37 27.77
C LYS A 230 4.38 -15.48 28.82
N GLN A 231 4.21 -16.73 28.38
CA GLN A 231 4.09 -17.88 29.28
C GLN A 231 5.40 -18.15 30.03
N PHE A 232 6.53 -18.17 29.31
CA PHE A 232 7.86 -18.35 29.89
C PHE A 232 8.16 -17.31 30.98
N THR A 233 7.82 -16.03 30.73
CA THR A 233 8.03 -14.95 31.71
C THR A 233 7.24 -15.19 33.00
N SER A 234 6.02 -15.67 32.88
CA SER A 234 5.18 -16.02 34.03
C SER A 234 5.77 -17.20 34.80
N ASP A 235 6.09 -18.28 34.09
CA ASP A 235 6.60 -19.53 34.70
C ASP A 235 7.96 -19.31 35.38
N ALA A 236 8.90 -18.63 34.69
CA ALA A 236 10.20 -18.28 35.25
C ALA A 236 10.08 -17.41 36.52
N SER A 237 9.13 -16.46 36.55
CA SER A 237 8.92 -15.62 37.74
C SER A 237 8.40 -16.42 38.93
N HIS A 238 7.58 -17.45 38.68
CA HIS A 238 7.09 -18.34 39.74
C HIS A 238 8.21 -19.24 40.28
N GLU A 239 8.99 -19.86 39.40
CA GLU A 239 10.12 -20.73 39.78
C GLU A 239 11.24 -19.97 40.50
N LEU A 240 11.46 -18.68 40.17
CA LEU A 240 12.48 -17.85 40.82
C LEU A 240 12.05 -17.31 42.20
N ARG A 241 10.75 -17.20 42.49
CA ARG A 241 10.29 -16.66 43.78
C ARG A 241 10.66 -17.58 44.94
N THR A 242 10.42 -18.88 44.78
CA THR A 242 10.65 -19.88 45.83
C THR A 242 12.09 -19.90 46.34
N PRO A 243 13.14 -20.01 45.50
CA PRO A 243 14.51 -20.01 45.97
C PRO A 243 14.91 -18.66 46.62
N VAL A 244 14.39 -17.53 46.12
CA VAL A 244 14.68 -16.22 46.73
C VAL A 244 14.02 -16.09 48.11
N ALA A 245 12.80 -16.59 48.29
CA ALA A 245 12.12 -16.61 49.59
C ALA A 245 12.88 -17.48 50.60
N VAL A 246 13.43 -18.62 50.17
CA VAL A 246 14.30 -19.46 51.01
C VAL A 246 15.57 -18.71 51.41
N ILE A 247 16.25 -18.02 50.49
CA ILE A 247 17.45 -17.22 50.80
C ILE A 247 17.13 -16.13 51.84
N LEU A 248 16.03 -15.41 51.67
CA LEU A 248 15.59 -14.38 52.62
C LEU A 248 15.33 -14.96 54.01
N SER A 249 14.59 -16.07 54.10
CA SER A 249 14.31 -16.75 55.36
C SER A 249 15.58 -17.24 56.07
N GLN A 250 16.56 -17.75 55.31
CA GLN A 250 17.85 -18.15 55.89
C GLN A 250 18.68 -16.95 56.38
N CYS A 251 18.63 -15.82 55.66
CA CYS A 251 19.28 -14.59 56.12
C CYS A 251 18.63 -14.06 57.39
N GLU A 252 17.30 -14.04 57.46
CA GLU A 252 16.55 -13.64 58.66
C GLU A 252 16.91 -14.52 59.86
N TYR A 253 16.89 -15.85 59.68
CA TYR A 253 17.30 -16.81 60.70
C TYR A 253 18.75 -16.59 61.19
N LEU A 254 19.69 -16.35 60.28
CA LEU A 254 21.09 -16.09 60.66
C LEU A 254 21.26 -14.74 61.38
N LEU A 255 20.46 -13.72 61.06
CA LEU A 255 20.58 -12.40 61.70
C LEU A 255 20.00 -12.38 63.11
N GLU A 256 19.09 -13.30 63.44
CA GLU A 256 18.57 -13.52 64.80
C GLU A 256 19.63 -14.07 65.76
N ASP A 257 20.64 -14.79 65.26
CA ASP A 257 21.72 -15.33 66.11
C ASP A 257 22.68 -14.21 66.59
N THR A 258 22.58 -13.92 67.88
CA THR A 258 23.40 -12.91 68.58
C THR A 258 24.89 -13.27 68.70
N GLN A 259 25.29 -14.51 68.42
CA GLN A 259 26.68 -14.95 68.49
C GLN A 259 27.45 -14.78 67.16
N LEU A 260 26.80 -14.32 66.08
CA LEU A 260 27.50 -14.05 64.83
C LEU A 260 28.60 -13.01 65.00
N SER A 261 29.75 -13.25 64.36
CA SER A 261 30.77 -12.20 64.24
C SER A 261 30.23 -11.02 63.44
N GLN A 262 30.68 -9.80 63.78
CA GLN A 262 30.23 -8.58 63.11
C GLN A 262 30.49 -8.61 61.59
N GLU A 263 31.59 -9.24 61.16
CA GLU A 263 31.93 -9.44 59.75
C GLU A 263 30.94 -10.35 59.04
N THR A 264 30.57 -11.49 59.65
CA THR A 264 29.57 -12.42 59.10
C THR A 264 28.20 -11.77 59.05
N ARG A 265 27.78 -11.07 60.11
CA ARG A 265 26.52 -10.33 60.15
C ARG A 265 26.44 -9.32 59.01
N SER A 266 27.50 -8.52 58.82
CA SER A 266 27.56 -7.54 57.73
C SER A 266 27.44 -8.21 56.35
N ALA A 267 28.09 -9.36 56.15
CA ALA A 267 27.98 -10.14 54.92
C ALA A 267 26.56 -10.69 54.68
N VAL A 268 25.90 -11.22 55.72
CA VAL A 268 24.51 -11.72 55.64
C VAL A 268 23.55 -10.58 55.31
N GLU A 269 23.71 -9.40 55.91
CA GLU A 269 22.90 -8.22 55.57
C GLU A 269 23.08 -7.80 54.10
N VAL A 270 24.29 -7.92 53.53
CA VAL A 270 24.50 -7.69 52.09
C VAL A 270 23.70 -8.69 51.26
N ILE A 271 23.77 -9.99 51.60
CA ILE A 271 23.05 -11.05 50.89
C ILE A 271 21.54 -10.82 51.00
N GLN A 272 21.03 -10.51 52.19
CA GLN A 272 19.61 -10.22 52.42
C GLN A 272 19.13 -9.05 51.56
N ARG A 273 19.87 -7.93 51.52
CA ARG A 273 19.54 -6.78 50.67
C ARG A 273 19.52 -7.16 49.18
N LYS A 274 20.49 -7.96 48.73
CA LYS A 274 20.53 -8.42 47.32
C LYS A 274 19.39 -9.39 47.00
N ALA A 275 19.05 -10.31 47.89
CA ALA A 275 17.91 -11.21 47.76
C ALA A 275 16.57 -10.45 47.76
N GLY A 276 16.42 -9.44 48.62
CA GLY A 276 15.25 -8.56 48.63
C GLY A 276 15.09 -7.78 47.32
N ASN A 277 16.20 -7.28 46.76
CA ASN A 277 16.19 -6.66 45.44
C ASN A 277 15.77 -7.66 44.34
N MET A 278 16.27 -8.90 44.36
CA MET A 278 15.81 -9.93 43.41
C MET A 278 14.31 -10.21 43.56
N ALA A 279 13.80 -10.33 44.79
CA ALA A 279 12.38 -10.53 45.06
C ALA A 279 11.52 -9.39 44.49
N LYS A 280 11.98 -8.13 44.65
CA LYS A 280 11.32 -6.95 44.09
C LYS A 280 11.28 -7.02 42.56
N ILE A 281 12.39 -7.36 41.91
CA ILE A 281 12.47 -7.47 40.44
C ILE A 281 11.53 -8.57 39.92
N ILE A 282 11.54 -9.75 40.55
CA ILE A 282 10.67 -10.88 40.18
C ILE A 282 9.19 -10.51 40.35
N SER A 283 8.84 -9.83 41.45
CA SER A 283 7.47 -9.34 41.69
C SER A 283 7.03 -8.32 40.63
N GLN A 284 7.92 -7.40 40.24
CA GLN A 284 7.63 -6.42 39.19
C GLN A 284 7.48 -7.08 37.81
N LEU A 285 8.31 -8.07 37.51
CA LEU A 285 8.25 -8.83 36.25
C LEU A 285 6.95 -9.63 36.15
N LEU A 286 6.56 -10.35 37.21
CA LEU A 286 5.32 -11.13 37.20
C LEU A 286 4.09 -10.22 37.07
N PHE A 287 4.10 -9.07 37.75
CA PHE A 287 3.04 -8.09 37.62
C PHE A 287 2.85 -7.67 36.16
N LEU A 288 3.94 -7.27 35.50
CA LEU A 288 3.93 -6.86 34.09
C LEU A 288 3.51 -8.00 33.15
N SER A 289 3.96 -9.23 33.43
CA SER A 289 3.55 -10.42 32.67
C SER A 289 2.05 -10.71 32.78
N ARG A 290 1.45 -10.58 33.98
CA ARG A 290 0.00 -10.75 34.19
C ARG A 290 -0.82 -9.63 33.58
N ALA A 291 -0.30 -8.41 33.66
CA ALA A 291 -0.82 -7.22 33.01
C ALA A 291 -0.95 -7.42 31.49
N ASP A 292 0.08 -7.94 30.81
CA ASP A 292 0.06 -8.22 29.36
C ASP A 292 -0.90 -9.31 28.92
N GLN A 293 -1.30 -10.18 29.85
CA GLN A 293 -2.23 -11.27 29.61
C GLN A 293 -3.68 -10.85 29.91
N ASN A 294 -3.92 -9.59 30.29
CA ASN A 294 -5.22 -9.11 30.81
C ASN A 294 -5.74 -9.96 31.98
N ARG A 295 -4.84 -10.60 32.74
CA ARG A 295 -5.17 -11.46 33.89
C ARG A 295 -5.07 -10.72 35.22
N GLN A 296 -4.62 -9.48 35.20
CA GLN A 296 -4.53 -8.67 36.41
C GLN A 296 -5.93 -8.18 36.80
N VAL A 297 -6.44 -8.69 37.91
CA VAL A 297 -7.69 -8.23 38.52
C VAL A 297 -7.41 -6.89 39.23
N ILE A 298 -8.33 -5.95 39.11
CA ILE A 298 -8.23 -4.61 39.69
C ILE A 298 -9.41 -4.43 40.63
N HIS A 299 -9.12 -4.03 41.86
CA HIS A 299 -10.11 -3.81 42.89
C HIS A 299 -10.19 -2.32 43.16
N LYS A 300 -11.08 -1.63 42.43
CA LYS A 300 -11.28 -0.19 42.62
C LYS A 300 -12.27 0.07 43.75
N GLU A 301 -11.96 1.04 44.59
CA GLU A 301 -12.82 1.52 45.66
C GLU A 301 -12.64 3.03 45.86
N TYR A 302 -13.57 3.66 46.58
CA TYR A 302 -13.49 5.09 46.88
C TYR A 302 -12.54 5.33 48.05
N LEU A 303 -11.43 6.00 47.77
CA LEU A 303 -10.34 6.23 48.72
C LEU A 303 -10.01 7.71 48.82
N GLU A 304 -9.48 8.12 49.97
CA GLU A 304 -8.91 9.45 50.18
C GLU A 304 -7.46 9.48 49.64
N LEU A 305 -7.31 9.94 48.41
CA LEU A 305 -6.05 9.91 47.67
C LEU A 305 -4.99 10.83 48.28
N SER A 306 -5.43 11.93 48.91
CA SER A 306 -4.54 12.86 49.61
C SER A 306 -3.76 12.15 50.71
N LEU A 307 -4.46 11.38 51.54
CA LEU A 307 -3.86 10.60 52.62
C LEU A 307 -2.87 9.56 52.07
N LEU A 308 -3.26 8.81 51.02
CA LEU A 308 -2.39 7.80 50.42
C LEU A 308 -1.10 8.41 49.83
N THR A 309 -1.19 9.59 49.22
CA THR A 309 -0.02 10.30 48.67
C THR A 309 0.87 10.84 49.77
N GLU A 310 0.31 11.38 50.86
CA GLU A 310 1.07 11.82 52.04
C GLU A 310 1.82 10.66 52.68
N MET A 311 1.14 9.53 52.92
CA MET A 311 1.76 8.33 53.47
C MET A 311 2.93 7.82 52.62
N ALA A 312 2.76 7.80 51.29
CA ALA A 312 3.83 7.38 50.37
C ALA A 312 5.02 8.37 50.39
N ALA A 313 4.77 9.67 50.55
CA ALA A 313 5.83 10.67 50.67
C ALA A 313 6.58 10.54 52.01
N GLU A 314 5.86 10.31 53.11
CA GLU A 314 6.45 10.12 54.45
C GLU A 314 7.32 8.86 54.52
N GLU A 315 6.87 7.74 53.98
CA GLU A 315 7.64 6.49 53.93
C GLU A 315 8.99 6.69 53.20
N GLN A 316 8.97 7.44 52.11
CA GLN A 316 10.18 7.71 51.31
C GLN A 316 11.07 8.80 51.93
N GLN A 317 10.54 9.61 52.85
CA GLN A 317 11.30 10.67 53.52
C GLN A 317 12.46 10.11 54.34
N GLU A 318 12.29 8.94 54.97
CA GLU A 318 13.37 8.29 55.73
C GLU A 318 14.54 7.89 54.82
N ILE A 319 14.23 7.32 53.66
CA ILE A 319 15.22 6.92 52.66
C ILE A 319 15.89 8.16 52.06
N ALA A 320 15.13 9.20 51.73
CA ALA A 320 15.64 10.45 51.19
C ALA A 320 16.62 11.16 52.13
N LYS A 321 16.34 11.16 53.44
CA LYS A 321 17.24 11.72 54.48
C LYS A 321 18.62 11.08 54.46
N THR A 322 18.72 9.77 54.21
CA THR A 322 20.03 9.09 54.14
C THR A 322 20.90 9.58 52.98
N LYS A 323 20.28 10.12 51.91
CA LYS A 323 20.96 10.73 50.75
C LYS A 323 20.99 12.27 50.79
N GLY A 324 20.47 12.88 51.88
CA GLY A 324 20.35 14.33 52.01
C GLY A 324 19.33 14.99 51.06
N ILE A 325 18.42 14.23 50.44
CA ILE A 325 17.44 14.78 49.50
C ILE A 325 16.24 15.34 50.28
N ARG A 326 15.84 16.58 50.00
CA ARG A 326 14.67 17.21 50.60
C ARG A 326 13.41 16.91 49.78
N ILE A 327 12.41 16.26 50.37
CA ILE A 327 11.08 16.10 49.75
C ILE A 327 10.20 17.29 50.14
N GLU A 328 9.53 17.88 49.15
CA GLU A 328 8.55 18.95 49.29
C GLU A 328 7.21 18.48 48.73
N THR A 329 6.12 18.68 49.47
CA THR A 329 4.77 18.24 49.10
C THR A 329 3.85 19.43 48.82
N ASP A 330 3.12 19.39 47.70
CA ASP A 330 2.05 20.31 47.29
C ASP A 330 0.81 19.46 46.96
N ILE A 331 0.19 18.94 48.02
CA ILE A 331 -0.91 17.97 47.94
C ILE A 331 -2.20 18.69 48.31
N GLN A 332 -3.19 18.67 47.42
CA GLN A 332 -4.53 19.17 47.71
C GLN A 332 -5.21 18.25 48.74
N GLU A 333 -5.77 18.84 49.80
CA GLU A 333 -6.48 18.11 50.85
C GLU A 333 -7.84 17.56 50.39
N GLY A 334 -8.26 16.43 50.97
CA GLY A 334 -9.61 15.87 50.81
C GLY A 334 -9.96 15.35 49.42
N VAL A 335 -8.98 15.06 48.56
CA VAL A 335 -9.22 14.51 47.23
C VAL A 335 -9.61 13.04 47.36
N GLN A 336 -10.82 12.71 46.91
CA GLN A 336 -11.33 11.33 46.88
C GLN A 336 -11.39 10.79 45.45
N GLY A 337 -11.12 9.50 45.26
CA GLY A 337 -11.18 8.88 43.95
C GLY A 337 -11.44 7.39 43.93
N TYR A 338 -12.01 6.91 42.83
CA TYR A 338 -12.32 5.51 42.58
C TYR A 338 -11.14 4.80 41.91
N VAL A 339 -10.21 4.28 42.71
CA VAL A 339 -8.94 3.68 42.25
C VAL A 339 -8.64 2.39 43.03
N ASP A 340 -7.69 1.61 42.54
CA ASP A 340 -7.14 0.49 43.31
C ASP A 340 -6.04 0.99 44.26
N GLU A 341 -6.24 0.83 45.56
CA GLU A 341 -5.37 1.34 46.61
C GLU A 341 -3.91 0.93 46.41
N THR A 342 -3.69 -0.37 46.23
CA THR A 342 -2.35 -0.97 46.14
C THR A 342 -1.63 -0.45 44.90
N LEU A 343 -2.34 -0.38 43.76
CA LEU A 343 -1.77 0.13 42.53
C LEU A 343 -1.48 1.64 42.59
N PHE A 344 -2.36 2.41 43.23
CA PHE A 344 -2.18 3.86 43.38
C PHE A 344 -0.95 4.20 44.21
N ILE A 345 -0.78 3.55 45.37
CA ILE A 345 0.43 3.69 46.21
C ILE A 345 1.67 3.31 45.39
N ARG A 346 1.57 2.26 44.56
CA ARG A 346 2.68 1.78 43.73
C ARG A 346 3.11 2.77 42.66
N ILE A 347 2.23 3.64 42.15
CA ILE A 347 2.61 4.76 41.28
C ILE A 347 3.60 5.65 42.02
N TRP A 348 3.20 6.15 43.20
CA TRP A 348 4.01 7.06 44.00
C TRP A 348 5.33 6.44 44.42
N MET A 349 5.32 5.22 44.94
CA MET A 349 6.53 4.53 45.39
C MET A 349 7.57 4.34 44.27
N ASN A 350 7.14 4.09 43.02
CA ASN A 350 8.07 3.99 41.90
C ASN A 350 8.58 5.36 41.43
N LEU A 351 7.72 6.37 41.36
CA LEU A 351 8.11 7.71 40.90
C LEU A 351 9.02 8.42 41.92
N ILE A 352 8.65 8.39 43.20
CA ILE A 352 9.43 8.96 44.30
C ILE A 352 10.75 8.21 44.45
N GLY A 353 10.70 6.87 44.41
CA GLY A 353 11.90 6.03 44.45
C GLY A 353 12.88 6.35 43.33
N ASN A 354 12.38 6.57 42.10
CA ASN A 354 13.23 7.03 40.99
C ASN A 354 13.86 8.40 41.28
N GLY A 355 13.09 9.36 41.78
CA GLY A 355 13.61 10.67 42.16
C GLY A 355 14.72 10.61 43.21
N ILE A 356 14.64 9.68 44.17
CA ILE A 356 15.67 9.46 45.20
C ILE A 356 16.88 8.69 44.66
N SER A 357 16.68 7.75 43.74
CA SER A 357 17.76 6.97 43.13
C SER A 357 18.60 7.78 42.14
N TYR A 358 17.96 8.63 41.34
CA TYR A 358 18.61 9.46 40.31
C TYR A 358 18.82 10.92 40.74
N GLY A 359 18.38 11.29 41.94
CA GLY A 359 18.66 12.57 42.57
C GLY A 359 20.14 12.79 42.87
N LYS A 360 20.53 14.05 43.03
CA LYS A 360 21.87 14.45 43.47
C LYS A 360 21.93 14.56 44.99
N GLU A 361 23.13 14.43 45.56
CA GLU A 361 23.35 14.71 46.99
C GLU A 361 22.91 16.14 47.33
N ASN A 362 22.19 16.31 48.44
CA ASN A 362 21.58 17.58 48.84
C ASN A 362 20.60 18.16 47.79
N GLY A 363 20.02 17.30 46.95
CA GLY A 363 18.99 17.65 45.98
C GLY A 363 17.62 17.88 46.61
N TRP A 364 16.63 18.11 45.74
CA TRP A 364 15.23 18.21 46.14
C TRP A 364 14.35 17.36 45.24
N LEU A 365 13.21 16.95 45.81
CA LEU A 365 12.15 16.22 45.13
C LEU A 365 10.82 16.88 45.48
N LYS A 366 10.04 17.29 44.48
CA LYS A 366 8.74 17.91 44.66
C LYS A 366 7.64 16.95 44.24
N ILE A 367 6.71 16.69 45.14
CA ILE A 367 5.53 15.86 44.93
C ILE A 367 4.32 16.78 44.89
N SER A 368 3.54 16.73 43.81
CA SER A 368 2.33 17.55 43.66
C SER A 368 1.15 16.66 43.31
N MET A 369 -0.01 16.93 43.92
CA MET A 369 -1.26 16.26 43.58
C MET A 369 -2.43 17.24 43.68
N LYS A 370 -3.20 17.40 42.59
CA LYS A 370 -4.37 18.31 42.53
C LYS A 370 -5.50 17.66 41.76
N GLU A 371 -6.74 17.93 42.16
CA GLU A 371 -7.93 17.59 41.39
C GLU A 371 -8.37 18.79 40.55
N LYS A 372 -8.70 18.54 39.28
CA LYS A 372 -9.45 19.49 38.46
C LYS A 372 -10.49 18.74 37.61
N GLU A 373 -11.76 19.16 37.72
CA GLU A 373 -12.87 18.67 36.88
C GLU A 373 -13.04 17.13 36.93
N GLY A 374 -12.79 16.50 38.09
CA GLY A 374 -12.89 15.03 38.24
C GLY A 374 -11.71 14.24 37.65
N ILE A 375 -10.63 14.92 37.28
CA ILE A 375 -9.35 14.33 36.90
C ILE A 375 -8.32 14.70 37.96
N LEU A 376 -7.59 13.68 38.44
CA LEU A 376 -6.44 13.84 39.29
C LEU A 376 -5.21 14.14 38.45
N PHE A 377 -4.44 15.14 38.85
CA PHE A 377 -3.13 15.49 38.30
C PHE A 377 -2.08 15.22 39.36
N GLY A 378 -1.27 14.20 39.16
CA GLY A 378 -0.13 13.88 40.02
C GLY A 378 1.19 14.17 39.31
N SER A 379 2.19 14.67 40.02
CA SER A 379 3.55 14.78 39.47
C SER A 379 4.64 14.64 40.52
N VAL A 380 5.76 14.08 40.10
CA VAL A 380 7.02 14.02 40.84
C VAL A 380 8.10 14.70 40.01
N GLU A 381 8.74 15.71 40.58
CA GLU A 381 9.78 16.52 39.94
C GLU A 381 11.06 16.48 40.78
N ASP A 382 12.20 16.19 40.17
CA ASP A 382 13.51 16.12 40.81
C ASP A 382 14.51 17.07 40.13
N ASN A 383 15.58 17.39 40.84
CA ASN A 383 16.71 18.18 40.32
C ASN A 383 17.99 17.35 40.10
N GLY A 384 17.81 16.07 39.79
CA GLY A 384 18.85 15.07 39.60
C GLY A 384 19.54 15.16 38.25
N ILE A 385 20.01 14.00 37.76
CA ILE A 385 20.85 13.91 36.55
C ILE A 385 20.09 14.21 35.25
N GLY A 386 18.76 14.16 35.25
CA GLY A 386 17.95 14.26 34.04
C GLY A 386 18.18 13.14 33.03
N ILE A 387 17.48 13.23 31.89
CA ILE A 387 17.43 12.23 30.82
C ILE A 387 17.68 12.95 29.50
N THR A 388 18.47 12.36 28.59
CA THR A 388 18.70 12.99 27.28
C THR A 388 17.48 12.83 26.37
N LYS A 389 17.37 13.68 25.33
CA LYS A 389 16.23 13.65 24.40
C LYS A 389 16.12 12.32 23.64
N GLU A 390 17.25 11.68 23.39
CA GLU A 390 17.33 10.38 22.71
C GLU A 390 16.85 9.25 23.62
N GLN A 391 17.05 9.37 24.94
CA GLN A 391 16.69 8.35 25.92
C GLN A 391 15.23 8.46 26.38
N LEU A 392 14.66 9.67 26.37
CA LEU A 392 13.32 9.95 26.90
C LEU A 392 12.19 9.05 26.32
N PRO A 393 12.17 8.68 25.03
CA PRO A 393 11.14 7.77 24.49
C PRO A 393 11.26 6.35 25.05
N HIS A 394 12.47 5.91 25.38
CA HIS A 394 12.78 4.53 25.75
C HIS A 394 12.60 4.23 27.25
N ILE A 395 12.43 5.25 28.11
CA ILE A 395 12.26 5.06 29.57
C ILE A 395 11.02 4.25 29.95
N TRP A 396 10.07 4.12 29.03
CA TRP A 396 8.84 3.33 29.18
C TRP A 396 9.01 1.86 28.76
N GLU A 397 10.14 1.50 28.17
CA GLU A 397 10.48 0.14 27.78
C GLU A 397 10.95 -0.67 28.98
N ARG A 398 10.69 -1.98 28.96
CA ARG A 398 11.08 -2.89 30.05
C ARG A 398 12.58 -3.13 30.03
N PHE A 399 13.17 -3.19 31.22
CA PHE A 399 14.61 -3.38 31.41
C PHE A 399 15.49 -2.27 30.84
N TYR A 400 14.89 -1.19 30.34
CA TYR A 400 15.64 -0.05 29.84
C TYR A 400 16.27 0.72 30.99
N GLN A 401 17.56 1.03 30.84
CA GLN A 401 18.33 1.84 31.77
C GLN A 401 19.23 2.78 30.97
N ALA A 402 19.16 4.08 31.27
CA ALA A 402 19.94 5.10 30.57
C ALA A 402 21.47 4.96 30.77
N ASP A 403 21.91 4.32 31.85
CA ASP A 403 23.32 4.10 32.16
C ASP A 403 23.56 2.69 32.75
N ALA A 404 24.10 1.78 31.94
CA ALA A 404 24.33 0.40 32.31
C ALA A 404 25.39 0.21 33.41
N SER A 405 26.24 1.22 33.66
CA SER A 405 27.29 1.17 34.68
C SER A 405 26.76 1.25 36.13
N ARG A 406 25.54 1.79 36.31
CA ARG A 406 24.84 1.89 37.61
C ARG A 406 23.84 0.77 37.86
N SER A 407 23.74 -0.21 36.94
CA SER A 407 22.79 -1.34 36.93
C SER A 407 22.74 -2.18 38.21
N GLN A 408 23.76 -2.12 39.07
CA GLN A 408 23.87 -2.96 40.26
C GLN A 408 23.34 -2.33 41.57
N ARG A 409 22.97 -1.04 41.56
CA ARG A 409 22.58 -0.31 42.79
C ARG A 409 21.10 0.04 42.92
N ASP A 410 20.38 0.42 41.85
CA ASP A 410 19.13 1.18 42.03
C ASP A 410 17.86 0.68 41.29
N GLY A 411 17.92 -0.38 40.48
CA GLY A 411 16.70 -0.99 39.92
C GLY A 411 16.90 -1.85 38.67
N ALA A 412 15.86 -2.55 38.22
CA ALA A 412 15.88 -3.39 37.01
C ALA A 412 15.23 -2.75 35.78
N GLY A 413 14.87 -1.45 35.81
CA GLY A 413 14.19 -0.80 34.69
C GLY A 413 12.73 -1.28 34.49
N LEU A 414 12.07 -1.77 35.55
CA LEU A 414 10.68 -2.24 35.50
C LEU A 414 9.68 -1.30 36.18
N GLY A 415 10.15 -0.27 36.89
CA GLY A 415 9.31 0.67 37.64
C GLY A 415 8.46 1.57 36.74
N LEU A 416 9.08 2.30 35.81
CA LEU A 416 8.35 3.21 34.90
C LEU A 416 7.36 2.49 33.97
N PRO A 417 7.68 1.34 33.34
CA PRO A 417 6.70 0.55 32.60
C PRO A 417 5.50 0.13 33.45
N MET A 418 5.73 -0.22 34.72
CA MET A 418 4.66 -0.55 35.67
C MET A 418 3.78 0.66 35.97
N VAL A 419 4.37 1.83 36.24
CA VAL A 419 3.60 3.07 36.45
C VAL A 419 2.75 3.38 35.23
N LYS A 420 3.33 3.30 34.02
CA LYS A 420 2.61 3.53 32.76
C LYS A 420 1.40 2.61 32.62
N TRP A 421 1.56 1.32 32.87
CA TRP A 421 0.46 0.36 32.83
C TRP A 421 -0.62 0.69 33.87
N ILE A 422 -0.22 1.00 35.12
CA ILE A 422 -1.17 1.32 36.20
C ILE A 422 -1.99 2.58 35.85
N VAL A 423 -1.35 3.63 35.33
CA VAL A 423 -2.04 4.85 34.94
C VAL A 423 -3.02 4.58 33.79
N GLN A 424 -2.60 3.81 32.77
CA GLN A 424 -3.44 3.44 31.63
C GLN A 424 -4.67 2.62 32.02
N ILE A 425 -4.52 1.65 32.93
CA ILE A 425 -5.64 0.81 33.36
C ILE A 425 -6.63 1.55 34.27
N HIS A 426 -6.19 2.66 34.87
CA HIS A 426 -7.07 3.63 35.51
C HIS A 426 -7.72 4.63 34.53
N GLY A 427 -7.46 4.52 33.22
CA GLY A 427 -8.01 5.41 32.19
C GLY A 427 -7.24 6.72 32.04
N GLY A 428 -6.01 6.76 32.53
CA GLY A 428 -5.15 7.92 32.59
C GLY A 428 -4.05 8.00 31.53
N GLU A 429 -3.29 9.09 31.56
CA GLU A 429 -2.08 9.30 30.75
C GLU A 429 -0.90 9.70 31.64
N ILE A 430 0.31 9.23 31.34
CA ILE A 430 1.56 9.65 31.98
C ILE A 430 2.54 10.23 30.96
N LYS A 431 3.25 11.30 31.34
CA LYS A 431 4.27 11.99 30.56
C LYS A 431 5.53 12.21 31.39
N ALA A 432 6.66 12.30 30.71
CA ALA A 432 7.93 12.66 31.30
C ALA A 432 8.51 13.86 30.54
N GLU A 433 8.98 14.85 31.27
CA GLU A 433 9.70 16.02 30.80
C GLU A 433 11.04 16.01 31.51
N SER A 434 12.15 16.07 30.80
CA SER A 434 13.47 15.99 31.42
C SER A 434 14.52 16.67 30.55
N GLU A 435 15.51 17.27 31.21
CA GLU A 435 16.68 17.82 30.56
C GLU A 435 17.92 17.35 31.31
N TYR A 436 18.88 16.82 30.57
CA TYR A 436 20.12 16.28 31.13
C TYR A 436 20.86 17.34 31.94
N GLY A 437 21.17 17.02 33.20
CA GLY A 437 21.81 17.90 34.18
C GLY A 437 20.86 18.85 34.93
N GLN A 438 19.58 18.97 34.53
CA GLN A 438 18.61 19.84 35.20
C GLN A 438 17.62 19.08 36.08
N GLY A 439 17.27 17.85 35.72
CA GLY A 439 16.35 16.99 36.46
C GLY A 439 15.25 16.41 35.59
N SER A 440 14.27 15.77 36.22
CA SER A 440 13.15 15.14 35.52
C SER A 440 11.83 15.45 36.21
N ARG A 441 10.75 15.52 35.42
CA ARG A 441 9.38 15.69 35.86
C ARG A 441 8.52 14.59 35.25
N PHE A 442 7.96 13.74 36.09
CA PHE A 442 6.99 12.72 35.70
C PHE A 442 5.61 13.19 36.14
N ALA A 443 4.68 13.32 35.19
CA ALA A 443 3.33 13.81 35.45
C ALA A 443 2.31 12.83 34.89
N PHE A 444 1.32 12.46 35.71
CA PHE A 444 0.25 11.55 35.34
C PHE A 444 -1.11 12.16 35.61
N THR A 445 -2.11 11.66 34.88
CA THR A 445 -3.51 12.00 35.04
C THR A 445 -4.32 10.74 35.26
N ILE A 446 -5.31 10.77 36.16
CA ILE A 446 -6.23 9.65 36.39
C ILE A 446 -7.66 10.21 36.53
N PRO A 447 -8.65 9.72 35.78
CA PRO A 447 -10.05 9.96 36.08
C PRO A 447 -10.41 9.36 37.44
N ILE A 448 -10.89 10.18 38.38
CA ILE A 448 -11.18 9.75 39.76
C ILE A 448 -12.66 9.55 40.05
N ARG A 449 -13.53 9.87 39.08
CA ARG A 449 -14.97 9.60 39.14
C ARG A 449 -15.29 8.35 38.35
N GLU A 450 -16.25 7.57 38.84
CA GLU A 450 -16.76 6.42 38.11
C GLU A 450 -17.37 6.91 36.79
N THR A 451 -16.71 6.61 35.67
CA THR A 451 -17.33 6.81 34.35
C THR A 451 -18.46 5.79 34.23
N PRO A 452 -19.73 6.18 33.99
CA PRO A 452 -20.79 5.20 33.77
C PRO A 452 -20.39 4.32 32.60
N SER A 453 -20.20 3.03 32.89
CA SER A 453 -19.68 2.06 31.94
C SER A 453 -20.66 1.85 30.77
N GLN A 454 -20.26 2.26 29.56
CA GLN A 454 -21.01 2.00 28.31
C GLN A 454 -20.98 0.52 27.86
N ASN A 455 -20.78 -0.45 28.76
CA ASN A 455 -20.58 -1.85 28.38
C ASN A 455 -21.47 -2.84 29.17
N ARG A 456 -22.78 -2.58 29.20
CA ARG A 456 -23.81 -3.57 29.53
C ARG A 456 -24.92 -3.64 28.46
N GLU A 457 -24.55 -3.67 27.17
CA GLU A 457 -25.50 -3.94 26.08
C GLU A 457 -24.90 -4.83 24.98
N LYS A 458 -24.27 -5.96 25.35
CA LYS A 458 -24.09 -7.11 24.45
C LYS A 458 -24.23 -8.41 25.24
N GLY A 459 -25.47 -8.73 25.59
CA GLY A 459 -25.78 -9.92 26.38
C GLY A 459 -27.27 -10.13 26.56
N ARG A 460 -28.03 -10.13 25.46
CA ARG A 460 -29.34 -10.79 25.24
C ARG A 460 -29.93 -10.26 23.94
N ILE A 461 -29.82 -11.04 22.87
CA ILE A 461 -30.90 -11.72 22.14
C ILE A 461 -30.22 -12.84 21.36
#